data_AF-A0A482SY46-F1
#
_entry.id   AF-A0A482SY46-F1
#
_cell.length_a   1.000
_cell.length_b   1.000
_cell.length_c   1.000
_cell.angle_alpha   90.00
_cell.angle_beta   90.00
_cell.angle_gamma   90.00
#
_symmetry.space_group_name_H-M   'P 1'
#
loop_
_entity.id
_entity.type
_entity.pdbx_description
1 polymer ?
#
loop_
_entity_poly.entity_id
_entity_poly.type
_entity_poly.pdbx_seq_one_letter_code
_entity_poly.pdbx_strand_id
1 'polypeptide(L)' 'MTDEEFDNAQHELLEHEPDFILDDGFELIAKVHADHPDVAANVIGGGEQTTVGITRLEAMERDEVLQFPIYGATTRR' A
#
# COMPACT_ATOMS: atom_id res chain seq x y z
N MET A 1 -6.06 -9.25 18.31
CA MET A 1 -4.84 -9.12 17.49
C MET A 1 -4.01 -8.06 18.14
N THR A 2 -2.79 -8.38 18.53
CA THR A 2 -1.77 -7.39 18.92
C THR A 2 -1.25 -6.69 17.67
N ASP A 3 -0.56 -5.56 17.84
CA ASP A 3 0.06 -4.85 16.71
C ASP A 3 1.10 -5.74 16.00
N GLU A 4 1.83 -6.56 16.75
CA GLU A 4 2.79 -7.53 16.21
C GLU A 4 2.11 -8.65 15.41
N GLU A 5 0.97 -9.18 15.90
CA GLU A 5 0.21 -10.19 15.16
C GLU A 5 -0.34 -9.61 13.85
N PHE A 6 -0.75 -8.35 13.84
CA PHE A 6 -1.24 -7.68 12.65
C PHE A 6 -0.13 -7.41 11.63
N ASP A 7 1.01 -6.91 12.11
CA ASP A 7 2.20 -6.66 11.29
C ASP A 7 2.70 -7.95 10.61
N ASN A 8 2.83 -9.03 11.36
CA ASN A 8 3.22 -10.34 10.83
C ASN A 8 2.24 -10.85 9.77
N ALA A 9 0.92 -10.70 10.00
CA ALA A 9 -0.09 -11.09 9.02
C ALA A 9 0.04 -10.31 7.69
N GLN A 10 0.45 -9.03 7.74
CA GLN A 10 0.72 -8.26 6.52
C GLN A 10 1.98 -8.75 5.80
N HIS A 11 3.05 -9.12 6.52
CA HIS A 11 4.23 -9.73 5.91
C HIS A 11 3.87 -11.04 5.21
N GLU A 12 3.16 -11.95 5.89
CA GLU A 12 2.70 -13.21 5.31
C GLU A 12 1.82 -12.98 4.07
N LEU A 13 0.96 -11.96 4.09
CA LEU A 13 0.15 -11.62 2.92
C LEU A 13 1.00 -11.20 1.70
N LEU A 14 2.05 -10.42 1.91
CA LEU A 14 2.93 -9.94 0.84
C LEU A 14 3.82 -11.04 0.26
N GLU A 15 4.13 -12.09 1.03
CA GLU A 15 4.84 -13.29 0.54
C GLU A 15 4.06 -14.05 -0.55
N HIS A 16 2.76 -13.79 -0.70
CA HIS A 16 1.96 -14.34 -1.80
C HIS A 16 2.15 -13.61 -3.14
N GLU A 17 3.00 -12.58 -3.20
CA GLU A 17 3.33 -11.82 -4.42
C GLU A 17 2.07 -11.33 -5.18
N PRO A 18 1.22 -10.49 -4.55
CA PRO A 18 -0.05 -10.09 -5.14
C PRO A 18 0.15 -9.22 -6.38
N ASP A 19 -0.63 -9.47 -7.44
CA ASP A 19 -0.69 -8.60 -8.62
C ASP A 19 -1.35 -7.23 -8.31
N PHE A 20 -2.27 -7.20 -7.34
CA PHE A 20 -3.03 -6.00 -6.96
C PHE A 20 -3.15 -5.86 -5.44
N ILE A 21 -3.02 -4.63 -4.95
CA ILE A 21 -3.17 -4.30 -3.53
C ILE A 21 -4.36 -3.36 -3.31
N LEU A 22 -5.27 -3.72 -2.42
CA LEU A 22 -6.35 -2.85 -1.96
C LEU A 22 -6.12 -2.54 -0.49
N ASP A 23 -6.09 -1.25 -0.15
CA ASP A 23 -5.71 -0.77 1.17
C ASP A 23 -6.73 0.25 1.71
N ASP A 24 -6.81 0.30 3.04
CA ASP A 24 -7.68 1.18 3.81
C ASP A 24 -6.84 1.72 4.98
N GLY A 25 -6.10 2.82 4.73
CA GLY A 25 -5.21 3.43 5.72
C GLY A 25 -3.75 3.55 5.29
N PHE A 26 -3.40 3.01 4.11
CA PHE A 26 -2.09 3.11 3.47
C PHE A 26 -0.96 2.37 4.21
N GLU A 27 -1.29 1.40 5.06
CA GLU A 27 -0.30 0.65 5.83
C GLU A 27 0.32 -0.47 5.01
N LEU A 28 -0.49 -1.22 4.26
CA LEU A 28 0.00 -2.33 3.43
C LEU A 28 0.77 -1.81 2.21
N ILE A 29 0.30 -0.71 1.61
CA ILE A 29 1.00 -0.04 0.52
C ILE A 29 2.35 0.52 1.00
N ALA A 30 2.40 1.19 2.15
CA ALA A 30 3.66 1.68 2.70
C ALA A 30 4.62 0.52 3.01
N LYS A 31 4.09 -0.56 3.61
CA LYS A 31 4.87 -1.75 3.97
C LYS A 31 5.46 -2.46 2.75
N VAL A 32 4.70 -2.66 1.67
CA VAL A 32 5.26 -3.32 0.47
C VAL A 32 6.38 -2.49 -0.16
N HIS A 33 6.28 -1.16 -0.17
CA HIS A 33 7.34 -0.28 -0.68
C HIS A 33 8.58 -0.25 0.22
N ALA A 34 8.41 -0.33 1.54
CA ALA A 34 9.51 -0.23 2.50
C ALA A 34 10.23 -1.57 2.72
N ASP A 35 9.46 -2.64 2.92
CA ASP A 35 9.97 -3.91 3.44
C ASP A 35 10.05 -5.00 2.35
N HIS A 36 9.26 -4.87 1.27
CA HIS A 36 9.19 -5.86 0.18
C HIS A 36 9.31 -5.21 -1.21
N PRO A 37 10.38 -4.42 -1.49
CA PRO A 37 10.50 -3.67 -2.75
C PRO A 37 10.53 -4.57 -3.99
N ASP A 38 10.98 -5.82 -3.84
CA ASP A 38 10.96 -6.83 -4.92
C ASP A 38 9.53 -7.27 -5.25
N VAL A 39 8.65 -7.36 -4.24
CA VAL A 39 7.22 -7.61 -4.45
C VAL A 39 6.56 -6.39 -5.08
N ALA A 40 6.81 -5.20 -4.54
CA ALA A 40 6.27 -3.94 -5.08
C ALA A 40 6.61 -3.73 -6.56
N ALA A 41 7.79 -4.15 -7.01
CA ALA A 41 8.21 -4.06 -8.41
C ALA A 41 7.36 -4.91 -9.38
N ASN A 42 6.65 -5.93 -8.87
CA ASN A 42 5.81 -6.83 -9.67
C ASN A 42 4.31 -6.51 -9.55
N VAL A 43 3.90 -5.62 -8.64
CA VAL A 43 2.50 -5.21 -8.47
C VAL A 43 2.05 -4.40 -9.69
N ILE A 44 0.91 -4.77 -10.27
CA ILE A 44 0.32 -4.13 -11.45
C ILE A 44 -0.36 -2.80 -11.07
N GLY A 45 -0.94 -2.74 -9.88
CA GLY A 45 -1.50 -1.52 -9.33
C GLY A 45 -2.19 -1.72 -7.99
N GLY A 46 -2.71 -0.63 -7.42
CA GLY A 46 -3.45 -0.71 -6.16
C GLY A 46 -4.58 0.31 -6.01
N GLY A 47 -5.25 0.27 -4.87
CA GLY A 47 -6.27 1.22 -4.49
C GLY A 47 -6.20 1.59 -3.01
N GLU A 48 -6.46 2.85 -2.69
CA GLU A 48 -6.51 3.36 -1.31
C GLU A 48 -7.86 4.01 -1.04
N GLN A 49 -8.57 3.56 0.00
CA GLN A 49 -9.95 3.97 0.26
C GLN A 49 -10.08 5.20 1.18
N THR A 50 -9.10 5.46 2.05
CA THR A 50 -9.25 6.46 3.12
C THR A 50 -8.71 7.83 2.73
N THR A 51 -9.31 8.88 3.29
CA THR A 51 -8.83 10.25 3.11
C THR A 51 -7.41 10.44 3.67
N VAL A 52 -7.13 9.81 4.82
CA VAL A 52 -5.81 9.88 5.48
C VAL A 52 -4.78 9.14 4.63
N GLY A 53 -5.10 7.95 4.15
CA GLY A 53 -4.24 7.18 3.26
C GLY A 53 -3.97 7.89 1.94
N ILE A 54 -4.97 8.51 1.32
CA ILE A 54 -4.74 9.29 0.09
C ILE A 54 -3.80 10.48 0.34
N THR A 55 -3.83 11.09 1.52
CA THR A 55 -2.86 12.17 1.84
C THR A 55 -1.42 11.65 1.85
N ARG A 56 -1.21 10.41 2.32
CA ARG A 56 0.11 9.75 2.30
C ARG A 56 0.50 9.33 0.88
N LEU A 57 -0.46 8.82 0.11
CA LEU A 57 -0.30 8.52 -1.32
C LEU A 57 0.17 9.74 -2.11
N GLU A 58 -0.52 10.89 -1.98
CA GLU A 58 -0.17 12.14 -2.65
C GLU A 58 1.23 12.64 -2.25
N ALA A 59 1.65 12.40 -1.01
CA ALA A 59 2.99 12.73 -0.56
C ALA A 59 4.04 11.83 -1.23
N MET A 60 3.83 10.50 -1.26
CA MET A 60 4.73 9.56 -1.94
C MET A 60 4.76 9.76 -3.46
N GLU A 61 3.64 10.14 -4.06
CA GLU A 61 3.56 10.49 -5.49
C GLU A 61 4.41 11.73 -5.80
N ARG A 62 4.28 12.79 -5.00
CA ARG A 62 5.09 14.01 -5.14
C ARG A 62 6.58 13.74 -4.98
N ASP A 63 6.93 12.80 -4.11
CA ASP A 63 8.31 12.42 -3.83
C ASP A 63 8.85 11.41 -4.87
N GLU A 64 8.04 11.01 -5.85
CA GLU A 64 8.37 10.09 -6.95
C GLU A 64 8.86 8.70 -6.48
N VAL A 65 8.35 8.22 -5.34
CA VAL A 65 8.77 6.95 -4.72
C VAL A 65 7.76 5.80 -4.88
N LEU A 66 6.64 6.03 -5.54
CA LEU A 66 5.67 4.97 -5.84
C LEU A 66 6.21 4.03 -6.92
N GLN A 67 6.21 2.72 -6.64
CA GLN A 67 6.69 1.71 -7.57
C GLN A 67 5.59 1.21 -8.54
N PHE A 68 4.32 1.41 -8.20
CA PHE A 68 3.18 1.02 -9.01
C PHE A 68 2.04 2.04 -8.92
N PRO A 69 1.15 2.12 -9.93
CA PRO A 69 0.04 3.06 -9.93
C PRO A 69 -0.99 2.71 -8.86
N ILE A 70 -1.50 3.71 -8.14
CA ILE A 70 -2.51 3.52 -7.09
C ILE A 70 -3.70 4.46 -7.35
N TYR A 71 -4.91 3.90 -7.33
CA TYR A 71 -6.14 4.68 -7.45
C TYR A 71 -6.64 5.12 -6.07
N GLY A 72 -6.74 6.44 -5.84
CA GLY A 72 -7.43 6.99 -4.67
C GLY A 72 -8.95 6.79 -4.79
N ALA A 73 -9.50 5.81 -4.09
CA ALA A 73 -10.89 5.39 -4.16
C ALA A 73 -11.83 6.14 -3.20
N THR A 74 -11.50 7.38 -2.83
CA THR A 74 -12.36 8.21 -1.98
C THR A 74 -12.97 9.37 -2.76
N THR A 75 -14.22 9.70 -2.47
CA THR A 75 -14.84 10.92 -3.00
C THR A 75 -14.42 12.10 -2.12
N ARG A 76 -13.42 12.88 -2.56
CA ARG A 76 -13.14 14.19 -1.97
C ARG A 76 -14.16 15.19 -2.55
N ARG A 77 -15.09 15.68 -1.74
CA ARG A 77 -15.99 16.79 -2.11
C ARG A 77 -15.28 18.12 -1.98
#